data_AF-Q0TZ47-F1
#
_entry.id   AF-Q0TZ47-F1
#
_cell.length_a   1.000
_cell.length_b   1.000
_cell.length_c   1.000
_cell.angle_alpha   90.00
_cell.angle_beta   90.00
_cell.angle_gamma   90.00
#
_symmetry.space_group_name_H-M   'P 1'
#
loop_
_entity.id
_entity.type
_entity.pdbx_description
1 polymer ?
#
loop_
_entity_poly.entity_id
_entity_poly.type
_entity_poly.pdbx_seq_one_letter_code
_entity_poly.pdbx_strand_id
1 'polypeptide(L)'
;MASESLILTTENSQHDITVGTIKCTAPIPFGGEEQWLYLPATKKFDLSRGSQQKMVFECDEEDRNHSGFMIDPATSVLIVVDMQNYFINPIYRDHAAGIAAIEPTIKAIERCRKEGIQIAWLNWGLNDHDLKTMAPAIQRGFSKTLGWHVGLGAQLPGRQGRCLFKRTWNADLYEPMKAVAEPGDLFFDKTRMSGLWSTKEPLHEYLRASGKQTLLFAGVNTDQCVFGTVSDAYSYGWDCILLNDCTGTMTGRGAQELAEYQISQNMGFVTTSSALCEAQMICSAQRSLFQANNNLSAHTTPKAFKQFEQIIDDFLPSLTLSVSWPKTHAKLGNTIKPKHLQKQPTITLHDETTSDMTYYITLTDPDAPSRENPKWSEMCHWIATNLTSSSNTIPMPISESGPDDVMPYKPPGPPPKTGKHRYVFLVFAPRNGTSETLHPSKPGDRQHWGFGKEGKGVREWAGENGLVAVGAQFIYAENEKQ
;
A
#
# COMPACT_ATOMS: atom_id res chain seq x y z
N MET A 1 26.30 -45.68 -20.33
CA MET A 1 27.61 -45.71 -21.03
C MET A 1 28.24 -44.34 -20.86
N ALA A 2 29.38 -44.28 -20.18
CA ALA A 2 30.22 -43.09 -20.16
C ALA A 2 30.99 -43.01 -21.49
N SER A 3 31.24 -41.81 -21.99
CA SER A 3 32.49 -41.45 -22.67
C SER A 3 32.64 -39.94 -22.74
N GLU A 4 33.81 -39.51 -22.33
CA GLU A 4 34.30 -38.15 -22.14
C GLU A 4 34.78 -37.48 -23.45
N SER A 5 35.18 -36.21 -23.24
CA SER A 5 36.14 -35.37 -23.96
C SER A 5 35.49 -34.24 -24.79
N LEU A 6 35.92 -32.98 -24.74
CA LEU A 6 37.24 -32.41 -24.44
C LEU A 6 37.13 -30.94 -23.97
N ILE A 7 38.16 -30.51 -23.24
CA ILE A 7 38.41 -29.22 -22.59
C ILE A 7 38.60 -28.06 -23.59
N LEU A 8 38.14 -26.85 -23.24
CA LEU A 8 38.87 -25.59 -23.53
C LEU A 8 38.46 -24.49 -22.55
N THR A 9 39.46 -24.07 -21.77
CA THR A 9 39.53 -22.89 -20.92
C THR A 9 39.24 -21.60 -21.69
N THR A 10 38.37 -20.75 -21.14
CA THR A 10 38.52 -19.30 -21.26
C THR A 10 38.30 -18.68 -19.90
N GLU A 11 39.39 -18.12 -19.36
CA GLU A 11 39.34 -17.13 -18.29
C GLU A 11 38.51 -15.95 -18.80
N ASN A 12 37.46 -15.60 -18.09
CA ASN A 12 36.94 -14.25 -18.13
C ASN A 12 36.74 -13.81 -16.68
N SER A 13 37.71 -13.02 -16.23
CA SER A 13 37.63 -12.17 -15.06
C SER A 13 36.42 -11.24 -15.20
N GLN A 14 35.35 -11.51 -14.46
CA GLN A 14 34.42 -10.47 -14.06
C GLN A 14 34.34 -10.46 -12.54
N HIS A 15 34.86 -9.37 -11.99
CA HIS A 15 34.64 -8.94 -10.62
C HIS A 15 33.15 -8.75 -10.38
N ASP A 16 32.45 -9.79 -9.93
CA ASP A 16 31.21 -9.58 -9.17
C ASP A 16 31.61 -9.23 -7.73
N ILE A 17 32.02 -7.98 -7.56
CA ILE A 17 31.92 -7.35 -6.25
C ILE A 17 30.44 -7.01 -6.11
N THR A 18 29.69 -7.86 -5.39
CA THR A 18 28.36 -7.48 -4.90
C THR A 18 28.56 -6.35 -3.89
N VAL A 19 28.58 -5.10 -4.38
CA VAL A 19 28.48 -3.90 -3.54
C VAL A 19 27.11 -3.96 -2.86
N GLY A 20 27.10 -3.76 -1.54
CA GLY A 20 26.01 -4.16 -0.64
C GLY A 20 24.60 -3.83 -1.11
N THR A 21 23.66 -4.74 -0.81
CA THR A 21 22.24 -4.56 -1.09
C THR A 21 21.68 -3.45 -0.18
N ILE A 22 21.33 -2.30 -0.75
CA ILE A 22 20.59 -1.25 -0.05
C ILE A 22 19.20 -1.80 0.28
N LYS A 23 18.90 -2.03 1.57
CA LYS A 23 17.54 -2.30 2.04
C LYS A 23 16.78 -0.97 2.07
N CYS A 24 16.00 -0.71 1.02
CA CYS A 24 14.93 0.29 1.09
C CYS A 24 14.06 -0.06 2.30
N THR A 25 13.78 0.87 3.22
CA THR A 25 12.85 0.68 4.35
C THR A 25 11.59 1.52 4.21
N ALA A 26 11.61 2.48 3.28
CA ALA A 26 10.47 3.34 2.99
C ALA A 26 9.37 2.57 2.24
N PRO A 27 8.09 2.89 2.49
CA PRO A 27 6.98 2.35 1.71
C PRO A 27 7.16 2.63 0.20
N ILE A 28 7.06 1.60 -0.63
CA ILE A 28 7.15 1.67 -2.08
C ILE A 28 5.72 1.71 -2.63
N PRO A 29 5.32 2.78 -3.34
CA PRO A 29 3.97 2.87 -3.89
C PRO A 29 3.80 2.00 -5.14
N PHE A 30 2.63 1.38 -5.26
CA PHE A 30 2.17 0.64 -6.42
C PHE A 30 0.82 1.20 -6.88
N GLY A 31 0.75 1.72 -8.11
CA GLY A 31 -0.46 2.31 -8.68
C GLY A 31 -0.48 3.84 -8.69
N GLY A 32 -1.66 4.42 -8.96
CA GLY A 32 -1.91 5.86 -9.06
C GLY A 32 -2.49 6.46 -7.76
N GLU A 33 -3.58 7.24 -7.86
CA GLU A 33 -4.20 7.90 -6.70
C GLU A 33 -4.68 6.92 -5.61
N GLU A 34 -5.05 5.69 -6.01
CA GLU A 34 -5.52 4.59 -5.15
C GLU A 34 -4.40 3.55 -4.89
N GLN A 35 -3.17 4.04 -4.65
CA GLN A 35 -1.98 3.20 -4.53
C GLN A 35 -2.03 2.21 -3.35
N TRP A 36 -1.42 1.04 -3.56
CA TRP A 36 -0.94 0.19 -2.49
C TRP A 36 0.44 0.65 -2.05
N LEU A 37 0.83 0.34 -0.81
CA LEU A 37 2.18 0.57 -0.33
C LEU A 37 2.84 -0.76 0.03
N TYR A 38 3.91 -1.14 -0.65
CA TYR A 38 4.76 -2.22 -0.17
C TYR A 38 5.68 -1.69 0.92
N LEU A 39 5.75 -2.35 2.06
CA LEU A 39 6.56 -1.98 3.22
C LEU A 39 7.77 -2.91 3.27
N PRO A 40 8.96 -2.51 2.76
CA PRO A 40 10.09 -3.43 2.66
C PRO A 40 10.61 -3.93 4.01
N ALA A 41 10.47 -3.12 5.08
CA ALA A 41 10.92 -3.46 6.42
C ALA A 41 10.20 -4.70 6.96
N THR A 42 8.89 -4.80 6.69
CA THR A 42 8.09 -5.96 7.07
C THR A 42 7.89 -6.92 5.90
N LYS A 43 8.18 -6.53 4.66
CA LYS A 43 7.80 -7.21 3.41
C LYS A 43 6.28 -7.41 3.27
N LYS A 44 5.49 -6.42 3.70
CA LYS A 44 4.01 -6.47 3.65
C LYS A 44 3.44 -5.46 2.68
N PHE A 45 2.29 -5.75 2.10
CA PHE A 45 1.53 -4.75 1.34
C PHE A 45 0.49 -4.05 2.22
N ASP A 46 0.27 -2.76 2.01
CA ASP A 46 -0.79 -1.99 2.64
C ASP A 46 -1.76 -1.51 1.57
N LEU A 47 -2.93 -2.15 1.55
CA LEU A 47 -4.04 -1.86 0.62
C LEU A 47 -5.06 -0.91 1.27
N SER A 48 -4.87 -0.54 2.53
CA SER A 48 -5.85 0.24 3.31
C SER A 48 -5.92 1.71 2.92
N ARG A 49 -5.08 2.17 1.98
CA ARG A 49 -5.03 3.57 1.49
C ARG A 49 -4.93 4.58 2.64
N GLY A 50 -4.14 4.25 3.67
CA GLY A 50 -3.90 5.11 4.83
C GLY A 50 -5.00 5.07 5.89
N SER A 51 -5.89 4.07 5.86
CA SER A 51 -6.95 3.92 6.85
C SER A 51 -6.40 3.89 8.28
N GLN A 52 -7.17 4.46 9.21
CA GLN A 52 -6.82 4.48 10.61
C GLN A 52 -7.06 3.14 11.30
N GLN A 53 -7.91 2.30 10.71
CA GLN A 53 -8.22 0.95 11.16
C GLN A 53 -7.77 -0.04 10.09
N LYS A 54 -6.81 -0.89 10.44
CA LYS A 54 -6.22 -1.87 9.52
C LYS A 54 -6.33 -3.26 10.11
N MET A 55 -6.66 -4.23 9.27
CA MET A 55 -6.59 -5.65 9.58
C MET A 55 -5.34 -6.22 8.91
N VAL A 56 -4.43 -6.78 9.71
CA VAL A 56 -3.09 -7.23 9.28
C VAL A 56 -3.08 -8.74 9.12
N PHE A 57 -2.81 -9.20 7.92
CA PHE A 57 -2.69 -10.59 7.54
C PHE A 57 -1.23 -10.99 7.50
N GLU A 58 -0.89 -12.09 8.15
CA GLU A 58 0.42 -12.72 8.08
C GLU A 58 0.39 -13.84 7.04
N CYS A 59 1.49 -14.02 6.32
CA CYS A 59 1.66 -15.07 5.31
C CYS A 59 3.08 -15.64 5.39
N ASP A 60 3.24 -16.89 4.99
CA ASP A 60 4.57 -17.47 4.77
C ASP A 60 5.23 -16.80 3.57
N GLU A 61 6.44 -16.27 3.80
CA GLU A 61 7.19 -15.54 2.77
C GLU A 61 7.70 -16.48 1.68
N GLU A 62 8.04 -17.72 2.03
CA GLU A 62 8.64 -18.70 1.10
C GLU A 62 7.67 -19.06 -0.04
N ASP A 63 6.36 -19.01 0.23
CA ASP A 63 5.32 -19.36 -0.72
C ASP A 63 4.82 -18.17 -1.56
N ARG A 64 4.96 -16.93 -1.08
CA ARG A 64 4.22 -15.77 -1.59
C ARG A 64 5.06 -14.53 -1.94
N ASN A 65 6.39 -14.58 -1.78
CA ASN A 65 7.31 -13.45 -2.00
C ASN A 65 7.02 -12.18 -1.15
N HIS A 66 6.13 -12.30 -0.16
CA HIS A 66 5.76 -11.26 0.80
C HIS A 66 5.36 -11.93 2.13
N SER A 67 5.54 -11.23 3.24
CA SER A 67 5.20 -11.77 4.57
C SER A 67 3.76 -11.48 5.00
N GLY A 68 2.98 -10.76 4.18
CA GLY A 68 1.59 -10.45 4.50
C GLY A 68 1.06 -9.19 3.82
N PHE A 69 -0.14 -8.78 4.22
CA PHE A 69 -0.78 -7.58 3.71
C PHE A 69 -1.78 -6.98 4.70
N MET A 70 -2.25 -5.76 4.46
CA MET A 70 -3.17 -5.02 5.31
C MET A 70 -4.35 -4.49 4.51
N ILE A 71 -5.55 -4.56 5.07
CA ILE A 71 -6.78 -4.04 4.46
C ILE A 71 -7.52 -3.14 5.44
N ASP A 72 -8.39 -2.28 4.94
CA ASP A 72 -9.40 -1.61 5.75
C ASP A 72 -10.70 -2.45 5.75
N PRO A 73 -11.15 -2.98 6.91
CA PRO A 73 -12.40 -3.72 7.00
C PRO A 73 -13.61 -2.93 6.50
N ALA A 74 -13.67 -1.62 6.74
CA ALA A 74 -14.82 -0.78 6.41
C ALA A 74 -15.02 -0.66 4.89
N THR A 75 -13.94 -0.71 4.12
CA THR A 75 -13.99 -0.69 2.64
C THR A 75 -13.93 -2.08 2.02
N SER A 76 -14.02 -3.14 2.84
CA SER A 76 -13.94 -4.53 2.40
C SER A 76 -15.32 -5.20 2.27
N VAL A 77 -15.40 -6.24 1.42
CA VAL A 77 -16.55 -7.13 1.25
C VAL A 77 -16.08 -8.57 1.15
N LEU A 78 -16.70 -9.49 1.90
CA LEU A 78 -16.57 -10.94 1.67
C LEU A 78 -17.67 -11.40 0.71
N ILE A 79 -17.27 -11.91 -0.46
CA ILE A 79 -18.15 -12.43 -1.51
C ILE A 79 -18.13 -13.96 -1.43
N VAL A 80 -19.26 -14.56 -1.07
CA VAL A 80 -19.46 -16.01 -0.99
C VAL A 80 -20.20 -16.47 -2.24
N VAL A 81 -19.50 -17.23 -3.09
CA VAL A 81 -19.95 -17.56 -4.44
C VAL A 81 -20.62 -18.94 -4.50
N ASP A 82 -21.84 -18.98 -5.02
CA ASP A 82 -22.58 -20.18 -5.45
C ASP A 82 -22.64 -21.33 -4.42
N MET A 83 -22.67 -21.03 -3.12
CA MET A 83 -22.90 -22.03 -2.07
C MET A 83 -24.38 -22.48 -2.01
N GLN A 84 -24.92 -22.85 -3.17
CA GLN A 84 -26.32 -23.20 -3.42
C GLN A 84 -26.51 -24.72 -3.41
N ASN A 85 -27.75 -25.16 -3.17
CA ASN A 85 -28.11 -26.57 -3.18
C ASN A 85 -27.66 -27.29 -4.47
N TYR A 86 -27.81 -26.67 -5.64
CA TYR A 86 -27.45 -27.29 -6.91
C TYR A 86 -25.96 -27.68 -7.03
N PHE A 87 -25.08 -26.94 -6.37
CA PHE A 87 -23.63 -27.15 -6.45
C PHE A 87 -23.10 -28.02 -5.31
N ILE A 88 -23.62 -27.83 -4.09
CA ILE A 88 -23.07 -28.47 -2.88
C ILE A 88 -23.85 -29.71 -2.45
N ASN A 89 -25.17 -29.73 -2.67
CA ASN A 89 -26.00 -30.78 -2.09
C ASN A 89 -25.65 -32.16 -2.68
N PRO A 90 -25.36 -33.19 -1.84
CA PRO A 90 -24.97 -34.52 -2.29
C PRO A 90 -25.96 -35.20 -3.24
N ILE A 91 -27.23 -34.76 -3.29
CA ILE A 91 -28.21 -35.31 -4.25
C ILE A 91 -27.81 -35.07 -5.71
N TYR A 92 -27.02 -34.03 -6.00
CA TYR A 92 -26.63 -33.69 -7.36
C TYR A 92 -25.26 -34.25 -7.72
N ARG A 93 -24.33 -34.23 -6.77
CA ARG A 93 -22.94 -34.64 -6.97
C ARG A 93 -22.21 -34.75 -5.63
N ASP A 94 -21.14 -35.53 -5.62
CA ASP A 94 -20.15 -35.52 -4.55
C ASP A 94 -19.18 -34.35 -4.74
N HIS A 95 -19.48 -33.20 -4.12
CA HIS A 95 -18.61 -32.02 -4.12
C HIS A 95 -17.82 -31.94 -2.81
N ALA A 96 -16.98 -32.95 -2.56
CA ALA A 96 -16.22 -33.08 -1.31
C ALA A 96 -15.39 -31.82 -0.97
N ALA A 97 -14.75 -31.20 -1.96
CA ALA A 97 -13.98 -29.96 -1.75
C ALA A 97 -14.88 -28.77 -1.37
N GLY A 98 -16.03 -28.60 -2.03
CA GLY A 98 -17.00 -27.57 -1.69
C GLY A 98 -17.63 -27.77 -0.32
N ILE A 99 -17.86 -29.03 0.09
CA ILE A 99 -18.32 -29.37 1.44
C ILE A 99 -17.22 -29.06 2.48
N ALA A 100 -15.96 -29.39 2.20
CA ALA A 100 -14.83 -29.09 3.07
C ALA A 100 -14.64 -27.58 3.31
N ALA A 101 -14.99 -26.75 2.31
CA ALA A 101 -14.93 -25.29 2.42
C ALA A 101 -16.01 -24.67 3.33
N ILE A 102 -17.04 -25.43 3.76
CA ILE A 102 -18.17 -24.88 4.51
C ILE A 102 -17.75 -24.32 5.86
N GLU A 103 -17.12 -25.14 6.69
CA GLU A 103 -16.72 -24.74 8.05
C GLU A 103 -15.72 -23.57 8.07
N PRO A 104 -14.65 -23.57 7.23
CA PRO A 104 -13.78 -22.40 7.06
C PRO A 104 -14.55 -21.13 6.66
N THR A 105 -15.49 -21.24 5.71
CA THR A 105 -16.26 -20.10 5.24
C THR A 105 -17.16 -19.52 6.34
N ILE A 106 -17.78 -20.37 7.16
CA ILE A 106 -18.60 -19.92 8.31
C ILE A 106 -17.74 -19.11 9.29
N LYS A 107 -16.55 -19.60 9.65
CA LYS A 107 -15.62 -18.87 10.53
C LYS A 107 -15.18 -17.54 9.91
N ALA A 108 -14.93 -17.52 8.60
CA ALA A 108 -14.60 -16.31 7.87
C ALA A 108 -15.75 -15.29 7.92
N ILE A 109 -17.01 -15.72 7.71
CA ILE A 109 -18.20 -14.87 7.82
C ILE A 109 -18.31 -14.26 9.22
N GLU A 110 -18.18 -15.09 10.28
CA GLU A 110 -18.24 -14.63 11.67
C GLU A 110 -17.18 -13.57 11.96
N ARG A 111 -15.94 -13.81 11.53
CA ARG A 111 -14.84 -12.85 11.69
C ARG A 111 -15.09 -11.57 10.90
N CYS A 112 -15.53 -11.68 9.66
CA CYS A 112 -15.86 -10.53 8.82
C CYS A 112 -16.94 -9.65 9.46
N ARG A 113 -18.03 -10.24 9.95
CA ARG A 113 -19.10 -9.49 10.64
C ARG A 113 -18.59 -8.78 11.89
N LYS A 114 -17.78 -9.46 12.71
CA LYS A 114 -17.20 -8.88 13.92
C LYS A 114 -16.39 -7.62 13.62
N GLU A 115 -15.64 -7.60 12.52
CA GLU A 115 -14.80 -6.46 12.13
C GLU A 115 -15.48 -5.47 11.18
N GLY A 116 -16.78 -5.66 10.86
CA GLY A 116 -17.55 -4.77 10.01
C GLY A 116 -17.33 -4.93 8.50
N ILE A 117 -16.74 -6.05 8.07
CA ILE A 117 -16.64 -6.42 6.65
C ILE A 117 -18.02 -6.88 6.16
N GLN A 118 -18.50 -6.26 5.08
CA GLN A 118 -19.81 -6.57 4.52
C GLN A 118 -19.83 -7.99 3.92
N ILE A 119 -20.89 -8.76 4.21
CA ILE A 119 -21.11 -10.08 3.59
C ILE A 119 -21.98 -9.93 2.34
N ALA A 120 -21.59 -10.56 1.25
CA ALA A 120 -22.33 -10.62 -0.01
C ALA A 120 -22.43 -12.06 -0.53
N TRP A 121 -23.65 -12.56 -0.68
CA TRP A 121 -23.96 -13.84 -1.31
C TRP A 121 -24.15 -13.63 -2.80
N LEU A 122 -23.27 -14.23 -3.61
CA LEU A 122 -23.29 -14.11 -5.07
C LEU A 122 -23.66 -15.47 -5.67
N ASN A 123 -24.87 -15.58 -6.21
CA ASN A 123 -25.47 -16.86 -6.55
C ASN A 123 -26.04 -16.87 -7.97
N TRP A 124 -26.05 -18.02 -8.62
CA TRP A 124 -26.82 -18.17 -9.86
C TRP A 124 -28.32 -17.95 -9.60
N GLY A 125 -28.92 -17.03 -10.35
CA GLY A 125 -30.33 -16.74 -10.26
C GLY A 125 -30.87 -16.30 -11.60
N LEU A 126 -31.42 -17.24 -12.37
CA LEU A 126 -31.93 -17.00 -13.71
C LEU A 126 -33.43 -16.69 -13.71
N ASN A 127 -33.83 -15.92 -14.73
CA ASN A 127 -35.21 -15.81 -15.19
C ASN A 127 -35.30 -16.15 -16.70
N ASP A 128 -36.51 -16.11 -17.27
CA ASP A 128 -36.72 -16.48 -18.68
C ASP A 128 -36.05 -15.52 -19.68
N HIS A 129 -35.93 -14.24 -19.34
CA HIS A 129 -35.20 -13.27 -20.17
C HIS A 129 -33.70 -13.58 -20.21
N ASP A 130 -33.11 -13.92 -19.06
CA ASP A 130 -31.67 -14.24 -18.97
C ASP A 130 -31.35 -15.45 -19.85
N LEU A 131 -32.18 -16.50 -19.78
CA LEU A 131 -31.98 -17.73 -20.56
C LEU A 131 -32.10 -17.47 -22.07
N LYS A 132 -33.01 -16.59 -22.47
CA LYS A 132 -33.24 -16.22 -23.88
C LYS A 132 -32.08 -15.43 -24.48
N THR A 133 -31.42 -14.59 -23.68
CA THR A 133 -30.31 -13.73 -24.13
C THR A 133 -28.93 -14.33 -23.83
N MET A 134 -28.88 -15.50 -23.21
CA MET A 134 -27.65 -16.17 -22.81
C MET A 134 -26.83 -16.61 -24.02
N ALA A 135 -25.52 -16.33 -23.98
CA ALA A 135 -24.60 -16.79 -25.01
C ALA A 135 -24.55 -18.34 -25.06
N PRO A 136 -24.55 -18.96 -26.25
CA PRO A 136 -24.54 -20.42 -26.39
C PRO A 136 -23.38 -21.11 -25.67
N ALA A 137 -22.21 -20.47 -25.57
CA ALA A 137 -21.05 -21.02 -24.86
C ALA A 137 -21.33 -21.26 -23.37
N ILE A 138 -22.14 -20.40 -22.74
CA ILE A 138 -22.54 -20.55 -21.34
C ILE A 138 -23.51 -21.72 -21.21
N GLN A 139 -24.53 -21.78 -22.07
CA GLN A 139 -25.48 -22.90 -22.08
C GLN A 139 -24.79 -24.25 -22.34
N ARG A 140 -23.76 -24.28 -23.21
CA ARG A 140 -22.94 -25.46 -23.48
C ARG A 140 -22.31 -26.03 -22.22
N GLY A 141 -21.82 -25.17 -21.33
CA GLY A 141 -21.21 -25.55 -20.04
C GLY A 141 -22.17 -26.19 -19.04
N PHE A 142 -23.48 -26.18 -19.32
CA PHE A 142 -24.51 -26.83 -18.51
C PHE A 142 -25.33 -27.84 -19.32
N SER A 143 -24.86 -28.22 -20.52
CA SER A 143 -25.65 -29.08 -21.41
C SER A 143 -25.72 -30.52 -20.93
N LYS A 144 -26.94 -31.04 -20.79
CA LYS A 144 -27.19 -32.43 -20.39
C LYS A 144 -26.61 -33.45 -21.36
N THR A 145 -26.63 -33.16 -22.65
CA THR A 145 -26.15 -34.07 -23.70
C THR A 145 -24.63 -34.13 -23.80
N LEU A 146 -23.90 -33.26 -23.09
CA LEU A 146 -22.44 -33.14 -23.15
C LEU A 146 -21.76 -33.43 -21.80
N GLY A 147 -22.45 -34.13 -20.89
CA GLY A 147 -21.86 -34.64 -19.65
C GLY A 147 -22.25 -33.91 -18.37
N TRP A 148 -23.12 -32.90 -18.42
CA TRP A 148 -23.71 -32.29 -17.22
C TRP A 148 -25.06 -32.94 -16.88
N HIS A 149 -25.49 -32.88 -15.61
CA HIS A 149 -26.67 -33.64 -15.20
C HIS A 149 -28.00 -33.02 -15.72
N VAL A 150 -28.10 -31.69 -15.81
CA VAL A 150 -29.34 -30.97 -16.17
C VAL A 150 -29.04 -29.61 -16.83
N GLY A 151 -29.74 -29.28 -17.92
CA GLY A 151 -29.66 -27.99 -18.61
C GLY A 151 -30.18 -26.81 -17.79
N LEU A 152 -29.59 -25.62 -17.97
CA LEU A 152 -30.09 -24.38 -17.35
C LEU A 152 -31.57 -24.17 -17.66
N GLY A 153 -32.35 -23.86 -16.63
CA GLY A 153 -33.79 -23.63 -16.74
C GLY A 153 -34.66 -24.87 -16.96
N ALA A 154 -34.08 -26.07 -17.09
CA ALA A 154 -34.86 -27.30 -17.17
C ALA A 154 -35.53 -27.62 -15.82
N GLN A 155 -36.72 -28.22 -15.87
CA GLN A 155 -37.46 -28.61 -14.67
C GLN A 155 -36.74 -29.78 -13.96
N LEU A 156 -36.39 -29.58 -12.68
CA LEU A 156 -35.79 -30.61 -11.84
C LEU A 156 -36.87 -31.48 -11.17
N PRO A 157 -36.51 -32.71 -10.74
CA PRO A 157 -37.45 -33.63 -10.11
C PRO A 157 -38.11 -33.07 -8.83
N GLY A 158 -39.31 -33.55 -8.55
CA GLY A 158 -40.05 -33.19 -7.33
C GLY A 158 -40.32 -31.70 -7.22
N ARG A 159 -40.05 -31.12 -6.05
CA ARG A 159 -40.30 -29.70 -5.73
C ARG A 159 -39.05 -28.82 -5.85
N GLN A 160 -38.03 -29.29 -6.55
CA GLN A 160 -36.73 -28.60 -6.63
C GLN A 160 -36.75 -27.34 -7.53
N GLY A 161 -37.75 -27.22 -8.42
CA GLY A 161 -37.93 -26.09 -9.33
C GLY A 161 -37.10 -26.19 -10.62
N ARG A 162 -37.01 -25.09 -11.36
CA ARG A 162 -36.18 -25.01 -12.58
C ARG A 162 -34.71 -24.81 -12.22
N CYS A 163 -33.82 -25.50 -12.93
CA CYS A 163 -32.38 -25.48 -12.71
C CYS A 163 -31.83 -24.04 -12.72
N LEU A 164 -31.28 -23.62 -11.58
CA LEU A 164 -30.68 -22.31 -11.29
C LEU A 164 -31.60 -21.10 -11.52
N PHE A 165 -32.93 -21.31 -11.49
CA PHE A 165 -33.89 -20.21 -11.55
C PHE A 165 -34.11 -19.56 -10.18
N LYS A 166 -34.27 -18.24 -10.16
CA LYS A 166 -34.53 -17.49 -8.93
C LYS A 166 -35.71 -18.09 -8.16
N ARG A 167 -35.60 -18.08 -6.83
CA ARG A 167 -36.66 -18.54 -5.90
C ARG A 167 -37.04 -20.01 -6.07
N THR A 168 -36.09 -20.84 -6.49
CA THR A 168 -36.23 -22.30 -6.52
C THR A 168 -35.30 -22.93 -5.50
N TRP A 169 -35.67 -24.10 -4.97
CA TRP A 169 -34.89 -24.77 -3.93
C TRP A 169 -33.44 -25.05 -4.36
N ASN A 170 -33.24 -25.49 -5.61
CA ASN A 170 -31.90 -25.79 -6.12
C ASN A 170 -31.00 -24.53 -6.23
N ALA A 171 -31.61 -23.36 -6.44
CA ALA A 171 -30.93 -22.06 -6.46
C ALA A 171 -30.87 -21.38 -5.07
N ASP A 172 -31.47 -21.98 -4.04
CA ASP A 172 -31.35 -21.48 -2.68
C ASP A 172 -29.99 -21.88 -2.08
N LEU A 173 -29.56 -21.15 -1.04
CA LEU A 173 -28.35 -21.50 -0.30
C LEU A 173 -28.44 -22.94 0.25
N TYR A 174 -27.31 -23.63 0.26
CA TYR A 174 -27.18 -24.92 0.93
C TYR A 174 -27.36 -24.76 2.44
N GLU A 175 -28.02 -25.71 3.09
CA GLU A 175 -28.58 -25.53 4.45
C GLU A 175 -27.60 -24.96 5.50
N PRO A 176 -26.34 -25.42 5.63
CA PRO A 176 -25.38 -24.84 6.56
C PRO A 176 -25.07 -23.37 6.28
N MET A 177 -25.00 -22.98 5.01
CA MET A 177 -24.76 -21.59 4.60
C MET A 177 -25.99 -20.72 4.78
N LYS A 178 -27.17 -21.29 4.53
CA LYS A 178 -28.44 -20.62 4.77
C LYS A 178 -28.63 -20.32 6.26
N ALA A 179 -28.20 -21.21 7.14
CA ALA A 179 -28.32 -21.06 8.59
C ALA A 179 -27.52 -19.88 9.16
N VAL A 180 -26.42 -19.48 8.49
CA VAL A 180 -25.57 -18.37 8.92
C VAL A 180 -25.88 -17.06 8.21
N ALA A 181 -26.80 -17.04 7.25
CA ALA A 181 -27.18 -15.83 6.55
C ALA A 181 -28.06 -14.92 7.42
N GLU A 182 -27.77 -13.60 7.44
CA GLU A 182 -28.41 -12.63 8.33
C GLU A 182 -29.12 -11.49 7.57
N PRO A 183 -30.14 -10.82 8.16
CA PRO A 183 -30.85 -9.69 7.55
C PRO A 183 -30.02 -8.46 7.13
N GLY A 184 -28.72 -8.41 7.44
CA GLY A 184 -27.78 -7.37 7.00
C GLY A 184 -26.85 -7.80 5.84
N ASP A 185 -26.92 -9.06 5.42
CA ASP A 185 -26.14 -9.54 4.29
C ASP A 185 -26.75 -9.07 2.96
N LEU A 186 -25.90 -8.98 1.93
CA LEU A 186 -26.31 -8.64 0.57
C LEU A 186 -26.52 -9.91 -0.24
N PHE A 187 -27.51 -9.90 -1.13
CA PHE A 187 -27.80 -11.04 -2.01
C PHE A 187 -27.85 -10.56 -3.45
N PHE A 188 -27.02 -11.15 -4.30
CA PHE A 188 -26.90 -10.83 -5.71
C PHE A 188 -27.12 -12.08 -6.55
N ASP A 189 -28.03 -11.98 -7.50
CA ASP A 189 -28.19 -12.98 -8.54
C ASP A 189 -27.24 -12.66 -9.71
N LYS A 190 -26.45 -13.63 -10.14
CA LYS A 190 -25.68 -13.59 -11.38
C LYS A 190 -26.25 -14.53 -12.43
N THR A 191 -25.98 -14.18 -13.69
CA THR A 191 -26.48 -14.92 -14.85
C THR A 191 -25.37 -15.57 -15.67
N ARG A 192 -24.12 -15.46 -15.20
CA ARG A 192 -22.89 -15.99 -15.81
C ARG A 192 -22.01 -16.58 -14.71
N MET A 193 -20.85 -17.13 -15.11
CA MET A 193 -19.86 -17.64 -14.17
C MET A 193 -19.37 -16.53 -13.24
N SER A 194 -18.90 -15.42 -13.81
CA SER A 194 -18.56 -14.21 -13.07
C SER A 194 -19.82 -13.44 -12.67
N GLY A 195 -19.84 -12.89 -11.45
CA GLY A 195 -20.84 -11.90 -11.01
C GLY A 195 -20.56 -10.47 -11.45
N LEU A 196 -19.45 -10.23 -12.15
CA LEU A 196 -18.96 -8.91 -12.55
C LEU A 196 -18.77 -8.77 -14.07
N TRP A 197 -19.27 -9.74 -14.85
CA TRP A 197 -19.08 -9.79 -16.31
C TRP A 197 -19.64 -8.58 -17.08
N SER A 198 -20.46 -7.75 -16.43
CA SER A 198 -20.97 -6.49 -16.98
C SER A 198 -21.05 -5.42 -15.90
N THR A 199 -20.86 -4.16 -16.30
CA THR A 199 -21.04 -3.00 -15.41
C THR A 199 -22.48 -2.81 -14.92
N LYS A 200 -23.44 -3.51 -15.53
CA LYS A 200 -24.86 -3.53 -15.17
C LYS A 200 -25.23 -4.67 -14.22
N GLU A 201 -24.28 -5.52 -13.83
CA GLU A 201 -24.57 -6.55 -12.84
C GLU A 201 -24.84 -5.91 -11.46
N PRO A 202 -25.82 -6.40 -10.69
CA PRO A 202 -26.18 -5.82 -9.39
C PRO A 202 -25.01 -5.70 -8.41
N LEU A 203 -24.11 -6.69 -8.38
CA LEU A 203 -22.91 -6.65 -7.56
C LEU A 203 -21.96 -5.52 -8.00
N HIS A 204 -21.75 -5.37 -9.31
CA HIS A 204 -20.87 -4.31 -9.84
C HIS A 204 -21.41 -2.93 -9.48
N GLU A 205 -22.71 -2.68 -9.71
CA GLU A 205 -23.35 -1.40 -9.38
C GLU A 205 -23.24 -1.08 -7.89
N TYR A 206 -23.48 -2.07 -7.02
CA TYR A 206 -23.32 -1.92 -5.59
C TYR A 206 -21.88 -1.58 -5.19
N LEU A 207 -20.89 -2.34 -5.66
CA LEU A 207 -19.49 -2.14 -5.30
C LEU A 207 -18.98 -0.76 -5.72
N ARG A 208 -19.39 -0.27 -6.90
CA ARG A 208 -19.08 1.09 -7.35
C ARG A 208 -19.77 2.16 -6.51
N ALA A 209 -21.07 2.02 -6.25
CA ALA A 209 -21.83 3.00 -5.49
C ALA A 209 -21.39 3.10 -4.02
N SER A 210 -20.93 1.98 -3.44
CA SER A 210 -20.52 1.89 -2.03
C SER A 210 -19.05 2.28 -1.79
N GLY A 211 -18.25 2.50 -2.84
CA GLY A 211 -16.84 2.83 -2.70
C GLY A 211 -15.99 1.71 -2.08
N LYS A 212 -16.43 0.46 -2.21
CA LYS A 212 -15.69 -0.71 -1.72
C LYS A 212 -14.46 -0.94 -2.58
N GLN A 213 -13.33 -1.20 -1.92
CA GLN A 213 -12.01 -1.26 -2.54
C GLN A 213 -11.44 -2.69 -2.56
N THR A 214 -11.67 -3.44 -1.49
CA THR A 214 -11.07 -4.77 -1.30
C THR A 214 -12.15 -5.85 -1.25
N LEU A 215 -11.95 -6.92 -2.01
CA LEU A 215 -12.89 -8.03 -2.14
C LEU A 215 -12.22 -9.33 -1.69
N LEU A 216 -12.80 -9.97 -0.68
CA LEU A 216 -12.43 -11.31 -0.24
C LEU A 216 -13.35 -12.32 -0.91
N PHE A 217 -12.81 -13.45 -1.37
CA PHE A 217 -13.56 -14.44 -2.15
C PHE A 217 -13.55 -15.81 -1.48
N ALA A 218 -14.73 -16.41 -1.40
CA ALA A 218 -14.99 -17.77 -0.92
C ALA A 218 -16.06 -18.44 -1.80
N GLY A 219 -16.26 -19.75 -1.63
CA GLY A 219 -17.31 -20.51 -2.29
C GLY A 219 -16.82 -21.38 -3.46
N VAL A 220 -17.71 -21.68 -4.40
CA VAL A 220 -17.47 -22.69 -5.44
C VAL A 220 -17.85 -22.21 -6.84
N ASN A 221 -17.27 -22.75 -7.92
CA ASN A 221 -16.03 -23.55 -7.94
C ASN A 221 -14.82 -22.62 -8.03
N THR A 222 -13.71 -23.00 -7.37
CA THR A 222 -12.46 -22.20 -7.31
C THR A 222 -12.00 -21.73 -8.69
N ASP A 223 -11.89 -22.62 -9.67
CA ASP A 223 -11.38 -22.36 -11.04
C ASP A 223 -12.43 -21.82 -12.02
N GLN A 224 -13.69 -21.67 -11.58
CA GLN A 224 -14.80 -21.28 -12.46
C GLN A 224 -15.48 -20.00 -12.01
N CYS A 225 -16.56 -20.07 -11.22
CA CYS A 225 -17.32 -18.90 -10.81
C CYS A 225 -16.51 -18.00 -9.88
N VAL A 226 -15.72 -18.57 -8.98
CA VAL A 226 -14.83 -17.82 -8.09
C VAL A 226 -13.73 -17.15 -8.92
N PHE A 227 -12.91 -17.92 -9.64
CA PHE A 227 -11.84 -17.38 -10.50
C PHE A 227 -12.34 -16.37 -11.53
N GLY A 228 -13.47 -16.64 -12.19
CA GLY A 228 -14.07 -15.73 -13.16
C GLY A 228 -14.48 -14.39 -12.53
N THR A 229 -15.05 -14.44 -11.32
CA THR A 229 -15.40 -13.21 -10.58
C THR A 229 -14.13 -12.47 -10.12
N VAL A 230 -13.11 -13.19 -9.65
CA VAL A 230 -11.81 -12.60 -9.28
C VAL A 230 -11.13 -11.94 -10.48
N SER A 231 -11.10 -12.60 -11.64
CA SER A 231 -10.48 -12.09 -12.86
C SER A 231 -11.15 -10.80 -13.36
N ASP A 232 -12.49 -10.75 -13.33
CA ASP A 232 -13.22 -9.52 -13.67
C ASP A 232 -12.99 -8.44 -12.61
N ALA A 233 -13.05 -8.79 -11.31
CA ALA A 233 -12.78 -7.85 -10.23
C ALA A 233 -11.40 -7.18 -10.35
N TYR A 234 -10.36 -7.99 -10.59
CA TYR A 234 -9.00 -7.53 -10.87
C TYR A 234 -8.97 -6.60 -12.08
N SER A 235 -9.60 -7.00 -13.19
CA SER A 235 -9.60 -6.20 -14.44
C SER A 235 -10.32 -4.85 -14.27
N TYR A 236 -11.31 -4.81 -13.40
CA TYR A 236 -12.03 -3.59 -13.02
C TYR A 236 -11.31 -2.78 -11.91
N GLY A 237 -10.19 -3.27 -11.37
CA GLY A 237 -9.34 -2.54 -10.43
C GLY A 237 -9.69 -2.67 -8.96
N TRP A 238 -10.42 -3.73 -8.54
CA TRP A 238 -10.58 -4.05 -7.12
C TRP A 238 -9.42 -4.88 -6.59
N ASP A 239 -9.06 -4.66 -5.32
CA ASP A 239 -8.07 -5.49 -4.66
C ASP A 239 -8.68 -6.86 -4.36
N CYS A 240 -8.05 -7.93 -4.85
CA CYS A 240 -8.62 -9.28 -4.77
C CYS A 240 -7.87 -10.14 -3.75
N ILE A 241 -8.61 -10.80 -2.85
CA ILE A 241 -8.06 -11.72 -1.85
C ILE A 241 -8.85 -13.02 -1.89
N LEU A 242 -8.22 -14.14 -2.22
CA LEU A 242 -8.84 -15.46 -2.17
C LEU A 242 -8.59 -16.12 -0.81
N LEU A 243 -9.64 -16.64 -0.18
CA LEU A 243 -9.54 -17.53 0.98
C LEU A 243 -9.52 -18.97 0.48
N ASN A 244 -8.34 -19.57 0.28
CA ASN A 244 -8.24 -20.81 -0.51
C ASN A 244 -8.94 -22.01 0.16
N ASP A 245 -8.82 -22.15 1.47
CA ASP A 245 -9.52 -23.13 2.29
C ASP A 245 -11.03 -22.88 2.42
N CYS A 246 -11.51 -21.70 2.02
CA CYS A 246 -12.93 -21.38 1.87
C CYS A 246 -13.43 -21.60 0.44
N THR A 247 -12.65 -22.25 -0.43
CA THR A 247 -13.05 -22.57 -1.79
C THR A 247 -12.83 -24.04 -2.12
N GLY A 248 -13.55 -24.53 -3.11
CA GLY A 248 -13.33 -25.88 -3.62
C GLY A 248 -13.80 -26.05 -5.05
N THR A 249 -13.16 -26.96 -5.78
CA THR A 249 -13.61 -27.35 -7.13
C THR A 249 -13.59 -28.87 -7.32
N MET A 250 -14.42 -29.32 -8.27
CA MET A 250 -14.49 -30.70 -8.73
C MET A 250 -13.84 -30.89 -10.11
N THR A 251 -13.25 -29.86 -10.72
CA THR A 251 -12.66 -29.93 -12.06
C THR A 251 -11.51 -30.94 -12.12
N GLY A 252 -10.77 -31.12 -11.02
CA GLY A 252 -9.57 -31.97 -10.95
C GLY A 252 -8.41 -31.43 -11.78
N ARG A 253 -7.43 -32.27 -12.12
CA ARG A 253 -6.27 -31.95 -13.00
C ARG A 253 -5.42 -30.75 -12.55
N GLY A 254 -5.32 -30.53 -11.23
CA GLY A 254 -4.57 -29.39 -10.70
C GLY A 254 -5.29 -28.04 -10.87
N ALA A 255 -6.59 -28.03 -11.19
CA ALA A 255 -7.32 -26.79 -11.49
C ALA A 255 -7.42 -25.86 -10.29
N GLN A 256 -7.54 -26.42 -9.08
CA GLN A 256 -7.57 -25.63 -7.84
C GLN A 256 -6.23 -24.91 -7.65
N GLU A 257 -5.14 -25.68 -7.69
CA GLU A 257 -3.77 -25.21 -7.50
C GLU A 257 -3.39 -24.17 -8.56
N LEU A 258 -3.80 -24.40 -9.82
CA LEU A 258 -3.55 -23.45 -10.90
C LEU A 258 -4.32 -22.13 -10.69
N ALA A 259 -5.60 -22.19 -10.30
CA ALA A 259 -6.39 -20.99 -10.03
C ALA A 259 -5.80 -20.20 -8.86
N GLU A 260 -5.46 -20.87 -7.76
CA GLU A 260 -4.81 -20.27 -6.59
C GLU A 260 -3.44 -19.66 -6.95
N TYR A 261 -2.64 -20.36 -7.74
CA TYR A 261 -1.34 -19.86 -8.22
C TYR A 261 -1.52 -18.59 -9.05
N GLN A 262 -2.39 -18.62 -10.06
CA GLN A 262 -2.65 -17.46 -10.92
C GLN A 262 -3.13 -16.25 -10.14
N ILE A 263 -4.04 -16.45 -9.17
CA ILE A 263 -4.53 -15.36 -8.33
C ILE A 263 -3.37 -14.78 -7.52
N SER A 264 -2.58 -15.62 -6.85
CA SER A 264 -1.48 -15.17 -5.98
C SER A 264 -0.34 -14.46 -6.71
N GLN A 265 -0.06 -14.84 -7.96
CA GLN A 265 1.07 -14.28 -8.70
C GLN A 265 0.68 -13.03 -9.49
N ASN A 266 -0.57 -12.95 -9.97
CA ASN A 266 -0.94 -11.97 -11.00
C ASN A 266 -2.14 -11.08 -10.65
N MET A 267 -3.07 -11.54 -9.80
CA MET A 267 -4.37 -10.87 -9.65
C MET A 267 -4.61 -10.28 -8.25
N GLY A 268 -3.86 -10.71 -7.26
CA GLY A 268 -4.01 -10.25 -5.89
C GLY A 268 -3.35 -11.20 -4.91
N PHE A 269 -4.04 -11.49 -3.81
CA PHE A 269 -3.49 -12.24 -2.69
C PHE A 269 -4.27 -13.54 -2.46
N VAL A 270 -3.59 -14.55 -1.91
CA VAL A 270 -4.22 -15.79 -1.45
C VAL A 270 -3.83 -16.00 0.01
N THR A 271 -4.83 -16.24 0.86
CA THR A 271 -4.67 -16.51 2.30
C THR A 271 -5.68 -17.57 2.75
N THR A 272 -5.73 -17.85 4.05
CA THR A 272 -6.62 -18.85 4.65
C THR A 272 -7.65 -18.21 5.59
N SER A 273 -8.73 -18.93 5.88
CA SER A 273 -9.70 -18.56 6.92
C SER A 273 -9.03 -18.42 8.28
N SER A 274 -8.06 -19.27 8.60
CA SER A 274 -7.29 -19.20 9.85
C SER A 274 -6.50 -17.90 9.94
N ALA A 275 -5.77 -17.52 8.88
CA ALA A 275 -5.03 -16.26 8.84
C ALA A 275 -5.97 -15.04 8.94
N LEU A 276 -7.14 -15.09 8.31
CA LEU A 276 -8.20 -14.08 8.48
C LEU A 276 -8.68 -14.02 9.95
N CYS A 277 -8.90 -15.16 10.58
CA CYS A 277 -9.35 -15.24 11.97
C CYS A 277 -8.30 -14.78 12.98
N GLU A 278 -7.02 -14.94 12.67
CA GLU A 278 -5.88 -14.55 13.51
C GLU A 278 -5.38 -13.13 13.24
N ALA A 279 -5.77 -12.54 12.10
CA ALA A 279 -5.35 -11.22 11.69
C ALA A 279 -5.58 -10.16 12.78
N GLN A 280 -4.56 -9.35 13.01
CA GLN A 280 -4.55 -8.36 14.08
C GLN A 280 -5.19 -7.06 13.62
N MET A 281 -5.98 -6.45 14.50
CA MET A 281 -6.53 -5.12 14.28
C MET A 281 -5.57 -4.07 14.81
N ILE A 282 -5.14 -3.15 13.94
CA ILE A 282 -4.39 -1.96 14.32
C ILE A 282 -5.30 -0.75 14.16
N CYS A 283 -5.64 -0.12 15.29
CA CYS A 283 -6.30 1.18 15.32
C CYS A 283 -5.27 2.24 15.73
N SER A 284 -5.14 3.29 14.93
CA SER A 284 -4.22 4.41 15.21
C SER A 284 -4.75 5.39 16.29
N ALA A 285 -5.76 4.99 17.06
CA ALA A 285 -6.26 5.75 18.20
C ALA A 285 -5.73 5.20 19.53
N GLN A 286 -4.49 5.55 19.90
CA GLN A 286 -4.02 5.81 21.28
C GLN A 286 -2.53 6.23 21.32
N ARG A 287 -2.26 7.52 21.12
CA ARG A 287 -1.33 8.24 22.02
C ARG A 287 -2.17 8.89 23.12
N SER A 288 -2.73 8.07 23.99
CA SER A 288 -3.31 8.51 25.26
C SER A 288 -2.20 8.53 26.29
N LEU A 289 -1.54 9.68 26.44
CA LEU A 289 -0.80 9.99 27.66
C LEU A 289 -1.79 10.07 28.83
N PHE A 290 -1.35 9.59 29.99
CA PHE A 290 -2.00 9.72 31.28
C PHE A 290 -2.67 11.11 31.49
N GLN A 291 -3.95 11.05 31.85
CA GLN A 291 -4.80 12.00 32.61
C GLN A 291 -4.36 13.47 32.73
N ALA A 292 -5.17 14.39 32.20
CA ALA A 292 -6.12 15.18 33.00
C ALA A 292 -6.93 16.21 32.17
N ASN A 293 -8.25 16.21 32.42
CA ASN A 293 -9.23 17.30 32.32
C ASN A 293 -9.65 17.91 30.97
N ASN A 294 -10.84 17.47 30.53
CA ASN A 294 -12.03 18.21 30.07
C ASN A 294 -11.93 19.41 29.10
N ASN A 295 -12.81 19.30 28.09
CA ASN A 295 -13.47 20.33 27.27
C ASN A 295 -12.68 20.91 26.08
N LEU A 296 -12.98 20.45 24.85
CA LEU A 296 -13.66 21.24 23.81
C LEU A 296 -13.82 20.47 22.47
N SER A 297 -15.05 20.51 21.95
CA SER A 297 -15.52 20.55 20.55
C SER A 297 -14.58 20.23 19.35
N ALA A 298 -15.04 19.24 18.56
CA ALA A 298 -15.17 19.11 17.11
C ALA A 298 -14.23 19.85 16.11
N HIS A 299 -13.87 19.07 15.07
CA HIS A 299 -13.43 19.41 13.70
C HIS A 299 -12.03 20.01 13.50
N THR A 300 -11.11 19.21 12.98
CA THR A 300 -10.31 19.54 11.78
C THR A 300 -9.45 18.34 11.30
N THR A 301 -9.54 18.05 10.00
CA THR A 301 -8.68 17.13 9.24
C THR A 301 -7.23 17.63 9.19
N PRO A 302 -6.18 16.78 9.25
CA PRO A 302 -4.79 17.25 9.17
C PRO A 302 -4.41 17.70 7.74
N LYS A 303 -4.30 19.02 7.55
CA LYS A 303 -3.81 19.70 6.32
C LYS A 303 -2.28 19.66 6.13
N ALA A 304 -1.54 18.77 6.79
CA ALA A 304 -0.08 18.89 6.91
C ALA A 304 0.73 18.45 5.67
N PHE A 305 0.19 17.61 4.78
CA PHE A 305 0.96 17.04 3.66
C PHE A 305 0.97 17.87 2.37
N LYS A 306 0.22 18.97 2.27
CA LYS A 306 0.14 19.82 1.07
C LYS A 306 1.20 20.94 0.99
N GLN A 307 2.32 20.86 1.71
CA GLN A 307 3.20 22.03 1.94
C GLN A 307 4.63 21.96 1.35
N PHE A 308 4.98 20.87 0.67
CA PHE A 308 6.31 20.67 0.03
C PHE A 308 6.34 20.94 -1.47
N GLU A 309 5.20 21.18 -2.13
CA GLU A 309 5.15 21.55 -3.54
C GLU A 309 5.97 22.84 -3.75
N GLN A 310 7.18 22.69 -4.32
CA GLN A 310 8.05 23.69 -5.01
C GLN A 310 9.55 23.71 -4.62
N ILE A 311 10.03 22.98 -3.61
CA ILE A 311 11.45 23.12 -3.14
C ILE A 311 12.39 22.03 -3.67
N ILE A 312 11.94 20.78 -3.62
CA ILE A 312 12.67 19.62 -4.12
C ILE A 312 11.66 18.58 -4.59
N ASP A 313 12.07 17.68 -5.49
CA ASP A 313 11.22 16.55 -5.88
C ASP A 313 10.90 15.68 -4.67
N ASP A 314 9.70 15.09 -4.66
CA ASP A 314 9.30 14.14 -3.64
C ASP A 314 10.35 13.03 -3.54
N PHE A 315 10.86 12.83 -2.33
CA PHE A 315 11.87 11.82 -2.04
C PHE A 315 11.51 11.08 -0.76
N LEU A 316 11.91 9.81 -0.69
CA LEU A 316 11.71 8.99 0.50
C LEU A 316 12.91 9.19 1.44
N PRO A 317 12.73 9.75 2.64
CA PRO A 317 13.83 9.97 3.57
C PRO A 317 14.37 8.63 4.08
N SER A 318 15.69 8.44 3.99
CA SER A 318 16.40 7.26 4.51
C SER A 318 17.13 7.54 5.82
N LEU A 319 17.16 8.79 6.29
CA LEU A 319 17.83 9.23 7.52
C LEU A 319 16.91 10.13 8.35
N THR A 320 16.99 10.02 9.67
CA THR A 320 16.34 11.02 10.56
C THR A 320 17.31 12.15 10.87
N LEU A 321 16.90 13.38 10.53
CA LEU A 321 17.65 14.60 10.81
C LEU A 321 17.17 15.27 12.11
N SER A 322 18.08 15.34 13.09
CA SER A 322 17.90 16.12 14.31
C SER A 322 18.72 17.42 14.22
N VAL A 323 18.03 18.57 14.37
CA VAL A 323 18.65 19.90 14.36
C VAL A 323 18.42 20.56 15.72
N SER A 324 19.50 20.95 16.40
CA SER A 324 19.42 21.56 17.73
C SER A 324 20.29 22.80 17.88
N TRP A 325 19.80 23.74 18.68
CA TRP A 325 20.50 24.95 19.13
C TRP A 325 20.58 24.91 20.66
N PRO A 326 21.45 25.73 21.30
CA PRO A 326 21.67 25.66 22.75
C PRO A 326 20.41 25.82 23.64
N LYS A 327 19.33 26.43 23.12
CA LYS A 327 18.10 26.70 23.88
C LYS A 327 16.84 26.09 23.26
N THR A 328 16.94 25.44 22.10
CA THR A 328 15.78 25.01 21.32
C THR A 328 16.18 23.96 20.29
N HIS A 329 15.21 23.23 19.75
CA HIS A 329 15.44 22.24 18.71
C HIS A 329 14.34 22.33 17.65
N ALA A 330 14.68 21.93 16.44
CA ALA A 330 13.69 21.79 15.38
C ALA A 330 12.72 20.65 15.74
N LYS A 331 11.43 20.92 15.58
CA LYS A 331 10.39 19.92 15.44
C LYS A 331 9.66 20.23 14.15
N LEU A 332 9.14 19.23 13.46
CA LEU A 332 8.50 19.42 12.16
C LEU A 332 7.47 20.55 12.21
N GLY A 333 7.78 21.66 11.54
CA GLY A 333 6.91 22.84 11.45
C GLY A 333 6.76 23.68 12.72
N ASN A 334 7.62 23.53 13.73
CA ASN A 334 7.59 24.43 14.89
C ASN A 334 8.10 25.83 14.53
N THR A 335 7.58 26.86 15.22
CA THR A 335 8.07 28.24 15.07
C THR A 335 9.15 28.54 16.12
N ILE A 336 10.31 29.00 15.69
CA ILE A 336 11.44 29.37 16.56
C ILE A 336 11.78 30.85 16.35
N LYS A 337 11.98 31.59 17.46
CA LYS A 337 12.33 33.02 17.39
C LYS A 337 13.73 33.20 16.77
N PRO A 338 13.94 34.14 15.83
CA PRO A 338 15.24 34.37 15.18
C PRO A 338 16.42 34.49 16.14
N LYS A 339 16.23 35.10 17.32
CA LYS A 339 17.28 35.23 18.36
C LYS A 339 17.84 33.90 18.87
N HIS A 340 17.11 32.80 18.74
CA HIS A 340 17.56 31.46 19.12
C HIS A 340 18.27 30.71 17.99
N LEU A 341 18.23 31.25 16.77
CA LEU A 341 18.78 30.66 15.54
C LEU A 341 20.09 31.33 15.11
N GLN A 342 20.64 32.25 15.91
CA GLN A 342 21.82 33.06 15.54
C GLN A 342 23.13 32.28 15.53
N LYS A 343 23.20 31.16 16.26
CA LYS A 343 24.34 30.25 16.24
C LYS A 343 24.06 29.10 15.27
N GLN A 344 25.10 28.60 14.62
CA GLN A 344 25.01 27.39 13.81
C GLN A 344 24.46 26.23 14.66
N PRO A 345 23.49 25.44 14.16
CA PRO A 345 22.94 24.32 14.88
C PRO A 345 23.92 23.14 14.95
N THR A 346 23.75 22.32 15.99
CA THR A 346 24.28 20.95 16.00
C THR A 346 23.37 20.07 15.17
N ILE A 347 23.97 19.34 14.23
CA ILE A 347 23.29 18.37 13.37
C ILE A 347 23.62 16.97 13.86
N THR A 348 22.58 16.15 14.01
CA THR A 348 22.73 14.72 14.28
C THR A 348 21.96 13.97 13.22
N LEU A 349 22.67 13.12 12.48
CA LEU A 349 22.10 12.18 11.54
C LEU A 349 21.93 10.85 12.26
N HIS A 350 20.70 10.36 12.29
CA HIS A 350 20.42 9.02 12.76
C HIS A 350 20.29 8.13 11.53
N ASP A 351 21.38 7.43 11.23
CA ASP A 351 21.44 6.37 10.22
C ASP A 351 21.38 5.03 10.94
N GLU A 352 20.34 4.25 10.64
CA GLU A 352 20.23 2.88 11.16
C GLU A 352 21.08 1.89 10.32
N THR A 353 21.72 2.38 9.26
CA THR A 353 22.66 1.63 8.44
C THR A 353 24.10 2.05 8.76
N THR A 354 25.02 1.10 8.89
CA THR A 354 26.45 1.37 9.00
C THR A 354 26.98 1.68 7.60
N SER A 355 26.71 2.89 7.12
CA SER A 355 27.18 3.38 5.83
C SER A 355 28.42 4.26 6.04
N ASP A 356 29.50 3.98 5.31
CA ASP A 356 30.72 4.82 5.27
C ASP A 356 30.56 6.01 4.30
N MET A 357 29.32 6.39 3.98
CA MET A 357 29.03 7.48 3.04
C MET A 357 29.19 8.86 3.70
N THR A 358 29.67 9.81 2.90
CA THR A 358 29.71 11.24 3.26
C THR A 358 28.36 11.89 2.98
N TYR A 359 27.76 12.52 3.98
CA TYR A 359 26.51 13.28 3.83
C TYR A 359 26.76 14.78 3.70
N TYR A 360 25.83 15.45 3.03
CA TYR A 360 25.82 16.89 2.78
C TYR A 360 24.54 17.49 3.33
N ILE A 361 24.60 18.65 3.97
CA ILE A 361 23.41 19.34 4.47
C ILE A 361 23.29 20.73 3.86
N THR A 362 22.06 21.14 3.60
CA THR A 362 21.73 22.49 3.16
C THR A 362 20.67 23.11 4.05
N LEU A 363 20.63 24.44 4.10
CA LEU A 363 19.53 25.23 4.65
C LEU A 363 19.03 26.20 3.57
N THR A 364 17.74 26.14 3.25
CA THR A 364 17.11 27.00 2.21
C THR A 364 15.89 27.74 2.77
N ASP A 365 15.67 28.98 2.30
CA ASP A 365 14.47 29.80 2.57
C ASP A 365 13.68 29.97 1.25
N PRO A 366 12.55 29.26 1.08
CA PRO A 366 11.70 29.35 -0.11
C PRO A 366 10.72 30.52 -0.06
N ASP A 367 10.65 31.26 1.05
CA ASP A 367 9.63 32.29 1.29
C ASP A 367 10.19 33.70 1.15
N ALA A 368 11.45 33.90 0.77
CA ALA A 368 12.03 35.23 0.67
C ALA A 368 11.52 36.05 -0.53
N PRO A 369 11.25 37.37 -0.40
CA PRO A 369 11.25 38.17 0.83
C PRO A 369 10.04 37.96 1.73
N SER A 370 8.92 37.44 1.21
CA SER A 370 7.70 37.09 1.96
C SER A 370 7.00 35.93 1.27
N ARG A 371 6.30 35.09 2.03
CA ARG A 371 5.60 33.91 1.50
C ARG A 371 4.55 34.27 0.43
N GLU A 372 3.91 35.42 0.55
CA GLU A 372 2.90 35.93 -0.39
C GLU A 372 3.51 36.43 -1.70
N ASN A 373 4.81 36.72 -1.72
CA ASN A 373 5.54 37.21 -2.89
C ASN A 373 7.01 36.75 -2.81
N PRO A 374 7.29 35.45 -3.04
CA PRO A 374 8.59 34.83 -2.83
C PRO A 374 9.59 35.13 -3.97
N LYS A 375 9.64 36.37 -4.44
CA LYS A 375 10.48 36.82 -5.57
C LYS A 375 11.99 36.68 -5.36
N TRP A 376 12.45 36.36 -4.15
CA TRP A 376 13.86 36.07 -3.80
C TRP A 376 14.10 34.58 -3.49
N SER A 377 13.06 33.76 -3.64
CA SER A 377 13.13 32.33 -3.46
C SER A 377 13.96 31.67 -4.57
N GLU A 378 14.78 30.68 -4.29
CA GLU A 378 15.14 30.16 -2.97
C GLU A 378 16.43 30.83 -2.46
N MET A 379 16.50 31.24 -1.20
CA MET A 379 17.75 31.77 -0.63
C MET A 379 18.56 30.68 0.05
N CYS A 380 19.83 30.52 -0.37
CA CYS A 380 20.78 29.61 0.29
C CYS A 380 21.27 30.23 1.61
N HIS A 381 21.06 29.52 2.71
CA HIS A 381 21.45 29.93 4.05
C HIS A 381 22.64 29.14 4.60
N TRP A 382 22.88 27.92 4.15
CA TRP A 382 23.98 27.09 4.63
C TRP A 382 24.23 25.91 3.68
N ILE A 383 25.50 25.54 3.48
CA ILE A 383 25.92 24.29 2.84
C ILE A 383 27.10 23.76 3.64
N ALA A 384 26.98 22.54 4.15
CA ALA A 384 28.00 21.86 4.95
C ALA A 384 28.20 20.43 4.44
N THR A 385 29.43 19.93 4.54
CA THR A 385 29.84 18.59 4.08
C THR A 385 30.50 17.79 5.20
N ASN A 386 30.94 16.56 4.89
CA ASN A 386 31.67 15.68 5.81
C ASN A 386 30.90 15.35 7.09
N LEU A 387 29.58 15.21 6.96
CA LEU A 387 28.74 14.67 8.02
C LEU A 387 28.87 13.15 8.04
N THR A 388 29.37 12.58 9.14
CA THR A 388 29.44 11.14 9.37
C THR A 388 28.33 10.69 10.32
N SER A 389 27.78 9.49 10.10
CA SER A 389 26.80 8.90 11.01
C SER A 389 27.49 8.36 12.27
N SER A 390 26.99 8.74 13.45
CA SER A 390 27.48 8.19 14.71
C SER A 390 26.75 6.86 15.03
N SER A 391 27.41 5.75 14.74
CA SER A 391 27.07 4.44 15.31
C SER A 391 27.61 4.36 16.75
N ASN A 392 26.69 4.12 17.70
CA ASN A 392 26.89 3.86 19.14
C ASN A 392 26.93 5.05 20.13
N THR A 393 26.06 4.92 21.15
CA THR A 393 25.96 5.70 22.38
C THR A 393 27.24 5.69 23.20
N ILE A 394 28.10 6.69 23.00
CA ILE A 394 29.05 7.28 23.97
C ILE A 394 29.11 8.78 23.61
N PRO A 395 29.08 9.76 24.54
CA PRO A 395 29.22 11.16 24.19
C PRO A 395 30.66 11.43 23.78
N MET A 396 30.94 11.20 22.50
CA MET A 396 32.13 11.67 21.82
C MET A 396 31.72 12.90 20.99
N PRO A 397 32.46 14.01 21.05
CA PRO A 397 32.21 15.12 20.16
C PRO A 397 32.36 14.63 18.73
N ILE A 398 31.38 14.97 17.88
CA ILE A 398 31.56 15.10 16.42
C ILE A 398 32.94 15.72 16.21
N SER A 399 33.75 15.18 15.29
CA SER A 399 35.17 15.51 15.08
C SER A 399 35.54 16.94 15.51
N GLU A 400 36.71 17.11 16.13
CA GLU A 400 37.22 18.43 16.57
C GLU A 400 37.25 19.52 15.47
N SER A 401 36.94 19.17 14.21
CA SER A 401 36.82 20.08 13.06
C SER A 401 35.40 20.54 12.70
N GLY A 402 34.32 19.93 13.22
CA GLY A 402 32.94 20.23 12.76
C GLY A 402 32.71 19.93 11.27
N PRO A 403 31.51 20.22 10.72
CA PRO A 403 31.27 20.10 9.28
C PRO A 403 32.11 21.11 8.49
N ASP A 404 32.60 20.70 7.31
CA ASP A 404 33.30 21.61 6.41
C ASP A 404 32.27 22.48 5.67
N ASP A 405 32.26 23.78 6.00
CA ASP A 405 31.32 24.74 5.41
C ASP A 405 31.74 25.10 3.97
N VAL A 406 30.96 24.65 3.00
CA VAL A 406 31.06 25.11 1.59
C VAL A 406 30.40 26.49 1.44
N MET A 407 29.32 26.71 2.18
CA MET A 407 28.68 28.02 2.33
C MET A 407 28.42 28.29 3.81
N PRO A 408 29.06 29.31 4.43
CA PRO A 408 28.96 29.55 5.87
C PRO A 408 27.53 29.75 6.37
N TYR A 409 27.23 29.25 7.57
CA TYR A 409 25.90 29.40 8.17
C TYR A 409 25.44 30.86 8.26
N LYS A 410 24.32 31.17 7.58
CA LYS A 410 23.61 32.45 7.67
C LYS A 410 22.32 32.24 8.46
N PRO A 411 22.16 32.88 9.62
CA PRO A 411 21.04 32.60 10.50
C PRO A 411 19.69 33.00 9.86
N PRO A 412 18.62 32.25 10.12
CA PRO A 412 17.24 32.66 9.85
C PRO A 412 16.93 34.05 10.42
N GLY A 413 16.37 34.91 9.58
CA GLY A 413 16.16 36.32 9.89
C GLY A 413 15.18 36.97 8.91
N PRO A 414 13.90 36.56 8.92
CA PRO A 414 12.90 37.12 8.02
C PRO A 414 12.78 38.65 8.25
N PRO A 415 12.61 39.45 7.19
CA PRO A 415 12.45 40.89 7.33
C PRO A 415 11.20 41.27 8.15
N PRO A 416 11.14 42.51 8.69
CA PRO A 416 9.91 43.00 9.33
C PRO A 416 8.74 43.01 8.34
N LYS A 417 7.54 42.69 8.82
CA LYS A 417 6.28 42.71 8.05
C LYS A 417 6.20 41.75 6.86
N THR A 418 6.94 40.63 6.89
CA THR A 418 6.92 39.60 5.83
C THR A 418 6.30 38.28 6.27
N GLY A 419 5.76 38.24 7.50
CA GLY A 419 5.14 37.03 8.06
C GLY A 419 6.15 35.94 8.40
N LYS A 420 5.66 34.70 8.42
CA LYS A 420 6.45 33.50 8.73
C LYS A 420 7.16 32.98 7.48
N HIS A 421 8.46 32.75 7.61
CA HIS A 421 9.26 32.08 6.60
C HIS A 421 9.57 30.65 7.02
N ARG A 422 9.54 29.73 6.06
CA ARG A 422 10.04 28.36 6.16
C ARG A 422 11.55 28.37 6.05
N TYR A 423 12.20 27.60 6.90
CA TYR A 423 13.62 27.31 6.81
C TYR A 423 13.77 25.81 6.75
N VAL A 424 14.16 25.31 5.57
CA VAL A 424 14.16 23.89 5.24
C VAL A 424 15.59 23.37 5.24
N PHE A 425 15.85 22.38 6.08
CA PHE A 425 17.08 21.61 6.10
C PHE A 425 16.90 20.37 5.21
N LEU A 426 17.83 20.17 4.28
CA LEU A 426 17.87 18.97 3.43
C LEU A 426 19.21 18.27 3.58
N VAL A 427 19.18 16.95 3.77
CA VAL A 427 20.36 16.08 3.78
C VAL A 427 20.44 15.37 2.44
N PHE A 428 21.64 15.30 1.87
CA PHE A 428 21.93 14.67 0.59
C PHE A 428 23.00 13.59 0.72
N ALA A 429 22.93 12.60 -0.16
CA ALA A 429 23.94 11.58 -0.40
C ALA A 429 24.37 11.59 -1.88
N PRO A 430 25.57 11.07 -2.21
CA PRO A 430 25.98 10.87 -3.60
C PRO A 430 25.03 9.94 -4.35
N ARG A 431 24.53 10.36 -5.52
CA ARG A 431 23.56 9.61 -6.33
C ARG A 431 24.12 8.29 -6.85
N ASN A 432 25.42 8.21 -7.08
CA ASN A 432 26.12 7.00 -7.52
C ASN A 432 26.53 6.07 -6.36
N GLY A 433 26.20 6.42 -5.11
CA GLY A 433 26.55 5.62 -3.94
C GLY A 433 28.05 5.59 -3.62
N THR A 434 28.85 6.49 -4.19
CA THR A 434 30.29 6.55 -3.90
C THR A 434 30.55 6.93 -2.44
N SER A 435 31.59 6.35 -1.85
CA SER A 435 32.18 6.79 -0.58
C SER A 435 33.25 7.88 -0.79
N GLU A 436 33.60 8.19 -2.04
CA GLU A 436 34.48 9.32 -2.34
C GLU A 436 33.79 10.64 -1.96
N THR A 437 34.56 11.53 -1.34
CA THR A 437 34.05 12.87 -0.98
C THR A 437 33.86 13.69 -2.25
N LEU A 438 32.63 14.12 -2.51
CA LEU A 438 32.32 15.07 -3.57
C LEU A 438 32.68 16.48 -3.07
N HIS A 439 33.09 17.34 -4.00
CA HIS A 439 33.40 18.74 -3.73
C HIS A 439 32.32 19.63 -4.34
N PRO A 440 31.17 19.81 -3.65
CA PRO A 440 30.06 20.51 -4.25
C PRO A 440 30.36 21.99 -4.45
N SER A 441 29.77 22.56 -5.50
CA SER A 441 29.96 23.96 -5.88
C SER A 441 29.33 24.93 -4.86
N LYS A 442 29.98 26.08 -4.69
CA LYS A 442 29.44 27.21 -3.92
C LYS A 442 28.62 28.12 -4.84
N PRO A 443 27.35 28.43 -4.50
CA PRO A 443 26.57 29.42 -5.24
C PRO A 443 27.30 30.77 -5.34
N GLY A 444 27.30 31.37 -6.53
CA GLY A 444 27.97 32.65 -6.79
C GLY A 444 27.40 33.81 -5.96
N ASP A 445 26.06 33.89 -5.88
CA ASP A 445 25.32 34.89 -5.09
C ASP A 445 24.23 34.24 -4.23
N ARG A 446 23.89 34.89 -3.10
CA ARG A 446 22.92 34.37 -2.11
C ARG A 446 21.47 34.41 -2.62
N GLN A 447 21.16 35.37 -3.47
CA GLN A 447 19.83 35.56 -4.03
C GLN A 447 19.66 34.48 -5.12
N HIS A 448 18.92 33.39 -4.86
CA HIS A 448 18.51 32.35 -5.82
C HIS A 448 19.43 31.15 -6.10
N TRP A 449 20.27 30.70 -5.15
CA TRP A 449 21.17 29.55 -5.36
C TRP A 449 22.08 29.66 -6.61
N GLY A 450 22.17 30.84 -7.25
CA GLY A 450 22.92 31.08 -8.49
C GLY A 450 22.16 30.87 -9.81
N PHE A 451 20.89 30.41 -9.80
CA PHE A 451 20.17 30.03 -11.03
C PHE A 451 19.23 31.10 -11.62
N GLY A 452 18.99 32.19 -10.89
CA GLY A 452 18.25 33.37 -11.38
C GLY A 452 16.79 33.11 -11.80
N LYS A 453 16.20 31.96 -11.40
CA LYS A 453 14.82 31.57 -11.69
C LYS A 453 14.14 31.07 -10.40
N GLU A 454 12.88 31.47 -10.21
CA GLU A 454 12.03 31.02 -9.11
C GLU A 454 11.78 29.50 -9.19
N GLY A 455 11.87 28.79 -8.06
CA GLY A 455 11.69 27.33 -7.98
C GLY A 455 12.82 26.49 -8.57
N LYS A 456 13.97 27.11 -8.92
CA LYS A 456 15.18 26.44 -9.42
C LYS A 456 16.34 26.54 -8.43
N GLY A 457 16.10 26.16 -7.18
CA GLY A 457 17.00 26.42 -6.07
C GLY A 457 17.89 25.23 -5.73
N VAL A 458 17.65 24.69 -4.53
CA VAL A 458 18.43 23.58 -3.99
C VAL A 458 18.34 22.30 -4.83
N ARG A 459 17.23 22.11 -5.56
CA ARG A 459 17.00 20.97 -6.45
C ARG A 459 18.02 20.89 -7.60
N GLU A 460 18.18 21.96 -8.36
CA GLU A 460 19.11 22.05 -9.48
C GLU A 460 20.56 21.94 -9.01
N TRP A 461 20.88 22.62 -7.90
CA TRP A 461 22.19 22.49 -7.26
C TRP A 461 22.50 21.03 -6.89
N ALA A 462 21.55 20.30 -6.30
CA ALA A 462 21.73 18.89 -5.98
C ALA A 462 21.93 18.06 -7.25
N GLY A 463 21.19 18.36 -8.32
CA GLY A 463 21.35 17.70 -9.63
C GLY A 463 22.74 17.89 -10.25
N GLU A 464 23.25 19.12 -10.28
CA GLU A 464 24.58 19.45 -10.85
C GLU A 464 25.73 18.85 -10.05
N ASN A 465 25.55 18.68 -8.73
CA ASN A 465 26.54 18.09 -7.85
C ASN A 465 26.38 16.56 -7.70
N GLY A 466 25.50 15.92 -8.48
CA GLY A 466 25.33 14.46 -8.44
C GLY A 466 24.76 13.96 -7.11
N LEU A 467 23.96 14.77 -6.43
CA LEU A 467 23.38 14.50 -5.13
C LEU A 467 21.91 14.06 -5.24
N VAL A 468 21.44 13.34 -4.23
CA VAL A 468 20.05 12.95 -4.03
C VAL A 468 19.64 13.19 -2.57
N ALA A 469 18.42 13.71 -2.35
CA ALA A 469 17.94 13.99 -1.01
C ALA A 469 17.57 12.70 -0.26
N VAL A 470 17.95 12.65 1.00
CA VAL A 470 17.85 11.47 1.88
C VAL A 470 17.31 11.80 3.27
N GLY A 471 17.12 13.09 3.59
CA GLY A 471 16.45 13.52 4.82
C GLY A 471 16.01 14.98 4.74
N ALA A 472 14.96 15.33 5.47
CA ALA A 472 14.50 16.71 5.59
C ALA A 472 14.02 17.05 7.00
N GLN A 473 14.16 18.32 7.38
CA GLN A 473 13.54 18.92 8.56
C GLN A 473 13.20 20.37 8.24
N PHE A 474 12.17 20.94 8.85
CA PHE A 474 11.91 22.37 8.67
C PHE A 474 11.33 23.03 9.92
N ILE A 475 11.60 24.33 10.03
CA ILE A 475 11.06 25.21 11.06
C ILE A 475 10.46 26.45 10.41
N TYR A 476 9.61 27.16 11.16
CA TYR A 476 9.21 28.52 10.84
C TYR A 476 10.01 29.52 11.67
N ALA A 477 10.33 30.69 11.11
CA ALA A 477 10.77 31.85 11.88
C ALA A 477 10.01 33.10 11.44
N GLU A 478 9.86 34.05 12.36
CA GLU A 478 9.08 35.29 12.17
C GLU A 478 9.78 36.45 12.88
N ASN A 479 9.78 37.62 12.26
CA ASN A 479 10.33 38.83 12.87
C ASN A 479 9.45 39.29 14.04
N GLU A 480 10.04 39.80 15.12
CA GLU A 480 9.25 40.35 16.24
C GLU A 480 8.45 41.61 15.83
N LYS A 481 8.82 42.28 14.75
CA LYS A 481 8.09 43.40 14.14
C LYS A 481 7.32 42.92 12.91
N GLN A 482 6.02 42.65 13.08
CA GLN A 482 5.09 42.35 11.99
C GLN A 482 4.34 43.58 11.50
#